data_AF-A0A6I9W0T7-F1
#
_entry.id   AF-A0A6I9W0T7-F1
#
_cell.length_a   1.000
_cell.length_b   1.000
_cell.length_c   1.000
_cell.angle_alpha   90.00
_cell.angle_beta   90.00
_cell.angle_gamma   90.00
#
_symmetry.space_group_name_H-M   'P 1'
#
loop_
_entity.id
_entity.type
_entity.pdbx_description
1 polymer ?
#
loop_
_entity_poly.entity_id
_entity_poly.type
_entity_poly.pdbx_seq_one_letter_code
_entity_poly.pdbx_strand_id
1 'polypeptide(L)'
;MDEVWFHLSNQFETFQVQALVAAQQGQQWCMTWLAQLHQLILQLCEEQHVQHVKDVVLQIAASIQRGWQEVQFQYYNTQWNTINFYRQLGTSFINKVSKREAIFCLTGVMIGTVTGYYIGANWKPISRHVHHIKAITCHHYYGIEGVLMIDDFEMPTIKKSNELLIQVKAASLNVIDTKICSGYSKIYRRLLNSGKQKELPITLGRDCAGVIIDIGQSVVNFDIGDEVFLAVPSWASGTMAEYIIVPETQVARRPKSCNFEASASLPYNGCLAWDALVNRSVIKEGNAKGNVLIFGGNTPIGCILMQLVKLWGGYVVTACRTNAVPVMKALGADEIIIINEIDVEKELQMHDKYDAIFYTDNQPFQEHILKKHLLPYGSYVSTVPERLTSDSLGFICGSIFAGCVRIKLLVQYIFGFNMHQWKEGAKLKVAYLRALCELTDANQLQTVVDRVYAPYNIERALLHVLDANSIGSTIITFQ
;
A
#
# COMPACT_ATOMS: atom_id res chain seq x y z
N MET A 1 -37.25 54.91 27.97
CA MET A 1 -36.29 53.78 27.89
C MET A 1 -36.25 52.98 29.19
N ASP A 2 -36.51 53.61 30.35
CA ASP A 2 -36.37 52.94 31.66
C ASP A 2 -37.48 51.92 31.99
N GLU A 3 -38.72 52.12 31.53
CA GLU A 3 -39.81 51.14 31.76
C GLU A 3 -39.59 49.81 31.02
N VAL A 4 -39.03 49.86 29.82
CA VAL A 4 -38.74 48.65 29.02
C VAL A 4 -37.58 47.88 29.66
N TRP A 5 -36.58 48.59 30.17
CA TRP A 5 -35.47 48.00 30.91
C TRP A 5 -35.92 47.38 32.24
N PHE A 6 -36.85 48.05 32.94
CA PHE A 6 -37.44 47.52 34.17
C PHE A 6 -38.25 46.23 33.91
N HIS A 7 -39.07 46.20 32.86
CA HIS A 7 -39.82 45.00 32.49
C HIS A 7 -38.92 43.85 32.01
N LEU A 8 -37.86 44.14 31.26
CA LEU A 8 -36.88 43.12 30.83
C LEU A 8 -36.09 42.56 32.02
N SER A 9 -35.68 43.41 32.96
CA SER A 9 -35.02 42.99 34.21
C SER A 9 -35.91 42.04 35.00
N ASN A 10 -37.19 42.39 35.17
CA ASN A 10 -38.14 41.59 35.93
C ASN A 10 -38.47 40.24 35.23
N GLN A 11 -38.48 40.22 33.89
CA GLN A 11 -38.60 38.98 33.12
C GLN A 11 -37.34 38.10 33.22
N PHE A 12 -36.15 38.71 33.26
CA PHE A 12 -34.90 37.97 33.46
C PHE A 12 -34.80 37.36 34.86
N GLU A 13 -35.21 38.09 35.89
CA GLU A 13 -35.24 37.58 37.27
C GLU A 13 -36.23 36.42 37.41
N THR A 14 -37.43 36.55 36.85
CA THR A 14 -38.43 35.47 36.86
C THR A 14 -37.95 34.24 36.08
N PHE A 15 -37.23 34.43 34.97
CA PHE A 15 -36.63 33.32 34.23
C PHE A 15 -35.48 32.65 34.99
N GLN A 16 -34.63 33.42 35.67
CA GLN A 16 -33.55 32.89 36.52
C GLN A 16 -34.12 32.07 37.69
N VAL A 17 -35.19 32.55 38.33
CA VAL A 17 -35.86 31.82 39.41
C VAL A 17 -36.47 30.52 38.88
N GLN A 18 -37.14 30.55 37.72
CA GLN A 18 -37.69 29.34 37.10
C GLN A 18 -36.61 28.33 36.69
N ALA A 19 -35.48 28.81 36.16
CA ALA A 19 -34.35 27.97 35.80
C ALA A 19 -33.70 27.33 37.04
N LEU A 20 -33.59 28.08 38.15
CA LEU A 20 -33.05 27.56 39.41
C LEU A 20 -33.98 26.51 40.03
N VAL A 21 -35.29 26.74 39.98
CA VAL A 21 -36.31 25.78 40.45
C VAL A 21 -36.31 24.52 39.59
N ALA A 22 -36.19 24.65 38.26
CA ALA A 22 -36.08 23.50 37.36
C ALA A 22 -34.78 22.71 37.59
N ALA A 23 -33.66 23.40 37.86
CA ALA A 23 -32.40 22.76 38.20
C ALA A 23 -32.47 22.01 39.54
N GLN A 24 -33.11 22.61 40.56
CA GLN A 24 -33.34 21.95 41.85
C GLN A 24 -34.27 20.75 41.72
N GLN A 25 -35.36 20.86 40.97
CA GLN A 25 -36.26 19.74 40.70
C GLN A 25 -35.56 18.61 39.92
N GLY A 26 -34.73 18.95 38.93
CA GLY A 26 -33.92 17.98 38.20
C GLY A 26 -32.91 17.26 39.10
N GLN A 27 -32.26 17.99 40.00
CA GLN A 27 -31.33 17.42 40.98
C GLN A 27 -32.05 16.49 41.96
N GLN A 28 -33.24 16.88 42.43
CA GLN A 28 -34.05 16.07 43.34
C GLN A 28 -34.55 14.80 42.65
N TRP A 29 -34.95 14.90 41.38
CA TRP A 29 -35.35 13.76 40.56
C TRP A 29 -34.18 12.78 40.33
N CYS A 30 -32.99 13.30 40.05
CA CYS A 30 -31.78 12.51 39.88
C CYS A 30 -31.39 11.77 41.18
N MET A 31 -31.49 12.43 42.34
CA MET A 31 -31.24 11.82 43.64
C MET A 31 -32.27 10.74 43.99
N THR A 32 -33.56 10.95 43.69
CA THR A 32 -34.59 9.92 43.88
C THR A 32 -34.39 8.72 42.96
N TRP A 33 -33.94 8.95 41.73
CA TRP A 33 -33.67 7.89 40.78
C TRP A 33 -32.43 7.08 41.17
N LEU A 34 -31.37 7.75 41.64
CA LEU A 34 -30.18 7.10 42.21
C LEU A 34 -30.51 6.28 43.47
N ALA A 35 -31.40 6.77 44.34
CA ALA A 35 -31.84 6.04 45.52
C ALA A 35 -32.68 4.81 45.16
N GLN A 36 -33.59 4.93 44.18
CA GLN A 36 -34.36 3.79 43.66
C GLN A 36 -33.46 2.76 42.99
N LEU A 37 -32.46 3.21 42.23
CA LEU A 37 -31.50 2.33 41.56
C LEU A 37 -30.58 1.64 42.57
N HIS A 38 -30.19 2.34 43.65
CA HIS A 38 -29.46 1.75 44.77
C HIS A 38 -30.31 0.71 45.53
N GLN A 39 -31.59 0.97 45.78
CA GLN A 39 -32.52 -0.02 46.34
C GLN A 39 -32.74 -1.22 45.41
N LEU A 40 -32.81 -1.00 44.09
CA LEU A 40 -32.90 -2.07 43.09
C LEU A 40 -31.63 -2.93 43.09
N ILE A 41 -30.45 -2.31 43.18
CA ILE A 41 -29.17 -3.02 43.28
C ILE A 41 -29.08 -3.81 44.59
N LEU A 42 -29.54 -3.24 45.71
CA LEU A 42 -29.58 -3.94 47.00
C LEU A 42 -30.58 -5.11 46.99
N GLN A 43 -31.76 -4.93 46.39
CA GLN A 43 -32.75 -6.01 46.17
C GLN A 43 -32.20 -7.10 45.25
N LEU A 44 -31.45 -6.73 44.20
CA LEU A 44 -30.78 -7.69 43.32
C LEU A 44 -29.59 -8.39 43.99
N CYS A 45 -28.98 -7.79 45.02
CA CYS A 45 -27.91 -8.39 45.82
C CYS A 45 -28.42 -9.27 46.97
N GLU A 46 -29.64 -9.04 47.49
CA GLU A 46 -30.23 -9.84 48.58
C GLU A 46 -31.01 -11.08 48.11
N GLU A 47 -31.34 -11.20 46.82
CA GLU A 47 -32.04 -12.38 46.34
C GLU A 47 -31.12 -13.62 46.22
N GLN A 48 -31.60 -14.69 46.86
CA GLN A 48 -31.18 -16.10 46.85
C GLN A 48 -30.74 -16.66 45.47
N HIS A 49 -31.01 -15.94 44.37
CA HIS A 49 -30.67 -16.30 43.00
C HIS A 49 -29.21 -16.04 42.60
N VAL A 50 -28.50 -15.08 43.19
CA VAL A 50 -27.08 -14.83 42.83
C VAL A 50 -26.16 -15.92 43.36
N GLN A 51 -26.43 -16.44 44.56
CA GLN A 51 -25.75 -17.64 45.09
C GLN A 51 -26.05 -18.87 44.24
N HIS A 52 -27.32 -19.07 43.84
CA HIS A 52 -27.69 -20.19 42.98
C HIS A 52 -27.04 -20.11 41.58
N VAL A 53 -26.95 -18.92 40.98
CA VAL A 53 -26.27 -18.72 39.69
C VAL A 53 -24.75 -18.89 39.84
N LYS A 54 -24.13 -18.40 40.93
CA LYS A 54 -22.72 -18.67 41.21
C LYS A 54 -22.45 -20.16 41.37
N ASP A 55 -23.28 -20.88 42.12
CA ASP A 55 -23.13 -22.32 42.33
C ASP A 55 -23.34 -23.12 41.04
N VAL A 56 -24.30 -22.73 40.20
CA VAL A 56 -24.52 -23.35 38.89
C VAL A 56 -23.34 -23.08 37.95
N VAL A 57 -22.81 -21.84 37.93
CA VAL A 57 -21.64 -21.49 37.11
C VAL A 57 -20.39 -22.23 37.60
N LEU A 58 -20.19 -22.35 38.91
CA LEU A 58 -19.08 -23.11 39.50
C LEU A 58 -19.23 -24.62 39.26
N GLN A 59 -20.45 -25.17 39.31
CA GLN A 59 -20.71 -26.57 38.95
C GLN A 59 -20.49 -26.87 37.47
N ILE A 60 -20.87 -25.95 36.58
CA ILE A 60 -20.62 -26.06 35.14
C ILE A 60 -19.11 -25.98 34.88
N ALA A 61 -18.41 -25.02 35.47
CA ALA A 61 -16.96 -24.91 35.35
C ALA A 61 -16.23 -26.17 35.85
N ALA A 62 -16.63 -26.72 37.00
CA ALA A 62 -16.07 -27.95 37.56
C ALA A 62 -16.41 -29.20 36.73
N SER A 63 -17.55 -29.21 36.03
CA SER A 63 -17.95 -30.30 35.13
C SER A 63 -17.19 -30.24 33.80
N ILE A 64 -16.94 -29.03 33.28
CA ILE A 64 -16.10 -28.80 32.10
C ILE A 64 -14.65 -29.19 32.41
N GLN A 65 -14.12 -28.80 33.57
CA GLN A 65 -12.75 -29.14 33.97
C GLN A 65 -12.55 -30.65 34.16
N ARG A 66 -13.52 -31.35 34.75
CA ARG A 66 -13.50 -32.82 34.83
C ARG A 66 -13.63 -33.48 33.45
N GLY A 67 -14.52 -32.98 32.59
CA GLY A 67 -14.63 -33.45 31.21
C GLY A 67 -13.34 -33.25 30.42
N TRP A 68 -12.65 -32.13 30.64
CA TRP A 68 -11.36 -31.85 30.01
C TRP A 68 -10.26 -32.78 30.51
N GLN A 69 -10.20 -33.07 31.81
CA GLN A 69 -9.24 -34.01 32.37
C GLN A 69 -9.47 -35.46 31.90
N GLU A 70 -10.74 -35.87 31.76
CA GLU A 70 -11.10 -37.19 31.21
C GLU A 70 -10.71 -37.33 29.73
N VAL A 71 -10.95 -36.27 28.94
CA VAL A 71 -10.53 -36.20 27.52
C VAL A 71 -9.00 -36.19 27.41
N GLN A 72 -8.28 -35.49 28.29
CA GLN A 72 -6.81 -35.52 28.34
C GLN A 72 -6.27 -36.91 28.71
N PHE A 73 -6.90 -37.61 29.66
CA PHE A 73 -6.50 -38.96 30.06
C PHE A 73 -6.67 -39.97 28.93
N GLN A 74 -7.76 -39.87 28.14
CA GLN A 74 -7.98 -40.75 26.99
C GLN A 74 -7.15 -40.39 25.75
N TYR A 75 -6.77 -39.12 25.60
CA TYR A 75 -5.88 -38.64 24.53
C TYR A 75 -4.49 -39.30 24.59
N TYR A 76 -3.96 -39.53 25.78
CA TYR A 76 -2.60 -40.06 25.95
C TYR A 76 -2.48 -41.59 25.79
N ASN A 77 -3.58 -42.34 25.89
CA ASN A 77 -3.51 -43.81 26.01
C ASN A 77 -4.09 -44.63 24.84
N THR A 78 -4.73 -44.05 23.83
CA THR A 78 -5.30 -44.86 22.73
C THR A 78 -5.40 -44.12 21.40
N GLN A 79 -5.08 -44.84 20.31
CA GLN A 79 -5.13 -44.37 18.93
C GLN A 79 -6.48 -43.70 18.59
N TRP A 80 -6.41 -42.45 18.17
CA TRP A 80 -7.55 -41.55 18.05
C TRP A 80 -8.43 -41.90 16.85
N ASN A 81 -9.71 -42.21 17.11
CA ASN A 81 -10.73 -42.37 16.07
C ASN A 81 -11.81 -41.28 16.19
N THR A 82 -11.77 -40.31 15.28
CA THR A 82 -12.57 -39.08 15.28
C THR A 82 -14.08 -39.35 15.32
N ILE A 83 -14.54 -40.46 14.74
CA ILE A 83 -15.97 -40.81 14.66
C ILE A 83 -16.50 -41.24 16.04
N ASN A 84 -15.71 -41.96 16.83
CA ASN A 84 -16.11 -42.39 18.17
C ASN A 84 -16.12 -41.22 19.16
N PHE A 85 -15.22 -40.25 18.98
CA PHE A 85 -15.19 -39.01 19.77
C PHE A 85 -16.48 -38.21 19.61
N TYR A 86 -16.90 -37.93 18.37
CA TYR A 86 -18.16 -37.20 18.13
C TYR A 86 -19.38 -37.96 18.64
N ARG A 87 -19.38 -39.30 18.57
CA ARG A 87 -20.46 -40.14 19.11
C ARG A 87 -20.55 -40.07 20.63
N GLN A 88 -19.43 -40.07 21.35
CA GLN A 88 -19.40 -39.93 22.83
C GLN A 88 -19.69 -38.52 23.32
N LEU A 89 -19.31 -37.49 22.55
CA LEU A 89 -19.64 -36.10 22.85
C LEU A 89 -21.14 -35.87 22.72
N GLY A 90 -21.78 -36.47 21.71
CA GLY A 90 -23.22 -36.49 21.55
C GLY A 90 -23.96 -37.16 22.71
N THR A 91 -23.53 -38.34 23.16
CA THR A 91 -24.19 -39.04 24.29
C THR A 91 -24.02 -38.32 25.63
N SER A 92 -22.89 -37.64 25.84
CA SER A 92 -22.63 -36.88 27.06
C SER A 92 -23.44 -35.58 27.15
N PHE A 93 -23.65 -34.90 26.02
CA PHE A 93 -24.48 -33.69 25.96
C PHE A 93 -25.99 -34.00 26.01
N ILE A 94 -26.44 -35.08 25.37
CA ILE A 94 -27.87 -35.40 25.25
C ILE A 94 -28.47 -35.92 26.56
N ASN A 95 -27.68 -36.59 27.42
CA ASN A 95 -28.20 -37.20 28.64
C ASN A 95 -28.06 -36.34 29.91
N LYS A 96 -27.31 -35.24 29.89
CA LYS A 96 -27.06 -34.41 31.07
C LYS A 96 -27.61 -32.99 31.00
N VAL A 97 -27.85 -32.45 29.81
CA VAL A 97 -28.38 -31.08 29.68
C VAL A 97 -29.89 -31.14 29.80
N SER A 98 -30.43 -30.58 30.89
CA SER A 98 -31.87 -30.46 31.08
C SER A 98 -32.46 -29.61 29.95
N LYS A 99 -33.64 -29.95 29.43
CA LYS A 99 -34.34 -29.15 28.40
C LYS A 99 -34.43 -27.67 28.79
N ARG A 100 -34.46 -27.35 30.08
CA ARG A 100 -34.47 -25.97 30.60
C ARG A 100 -33.14 -25.24 30.40
N GLU A 101 -32.02 -25.91 30.58
CA GLU A 101 -30.67 -25.34 30.41
C GLU A 101 -30.39 -25.07 28.93
N ALA A 102 -30.84 -25.96 28.04
CA ALA A 102 -30.74 -25.76 26.59
C ALA A 102 -31.55 -24.55 26.11
N ILE A 103 -32.78 -24.37 26.64
CA ILE A 103 -33.63 -23.21 26.33
C ILE A 103 -33.01 -21.91 26.86
N PHE A 104 -32.41 -21.93 28.05
CA PHE A 104 -31.73 -20.76 28.62
C PHE A 104 -30.51 -20.33 27.78
N CYS A 105 -29.70 -21.28 27.32
CA CYS A 105 -28.59 -20.99 26.40
C CYS A 105 -29.08 -20.44 25.06
N LEU A 106 -30.11 -21.05 24.45
CA LEU A 106 -30.65 -20.59 23.17
C LEU A 106 -31.25 -19.18 23.27
N THR A 107 -31.96 -18.88 24.35
CA THR A 107 -32.51 -17.53 24.58
C THR A 107 -31.40 -16.51 24.82
N GLY A 108 -30.35 -16.85 25.57
CA GLY A 108 -29.18 -15.98 25.74
C GLY A 108 -28.46 -15.66 24.43
N VAL A 109 -28.28 -16.65 23.55
CA VAL A 109 -27.69 -16.45 22.21
C VAL A 109 -28.59 -15.56 21.35
N MET A 110 -29.90 -15.78 21.37
CA MET A 110 -30.85 -14.96 20.61
C MET A 110 -30.86 -13.51 21.09
N ILE A 111 -30.88 -13.28 22.40
CA ILE A 111 -30.82 -11.92 22.96
C ILE A 111 -29.48 -11.28 22.62
N GLY A 112 -28.35 -11.96 22.86
CA GLY A 112 -27.02 -11.43 22.57
C GLY A 112 -26.80 -11.08 21.10
N THR A 113 -27.31 -11.91 20.18
CA THR A 113 -27.23 -11.62 18.73
C THR A 113 -28.12 -10.45 18.32
N VAL A 114 -29.35 -10.36 18.84
CA VAL A 114 -30.26 -9.23 18.56
C VAL A 114 -29.70 -7.92 19.13
N THR A 115 -29.24 -7.92 20.38
CA THR A 115 -28.63 -6.75 21.02
C THR A 115 -27.34 -6.35 20.32
N GLY A 116 -26.48 -7.31 19.98
CA GLY A 116 -25.24 -7.07 19.23
C GLY A 116 -25.49 -6.50 17.84
N TYR A 117 -26.50 -7.03 17.12
CA TYR A 117 -26.92 -6.50 15.83
C TYR A 117 -27.48 -5.07 15.95
N TYR A 118 -28.31 -4.80 16.96
CA TYR A 118 -28.88 -3.48 17.18
C TYR A 118 -27.82 -2.43 17.55
N ILE A 119 -26.87 -2.79 18.42
CA ILE A 119 -25.72 -1.93 18.75
C ILE A 119 -24.86 -1.71 17.50
N GLY A 120 -24.52 -2.76 16.76
CA GLY A 120 -23.70 -2.67 15.55
C GLY A 120 -24.36 -1.85 14.43
N ALA A 121 -25.68 -1.99 14.24
CA ALA A 121 -26.45 -1.25 13.24
C ALA A 121 -26.60 0.24 13.60
N ASN A 122 -26.68 0.56 14.89
CA ASN A 122 -26.79 1.93 15.39
C ASN A 122 -25.44 2.56 15.77
N TRP A 123 -24.34 1.81 15.65
CA TRP A 123 -23.00 2.32 15.89
C TRP A 123 -22.62 3.29 14.77
N LYS A 124 -22.93 4.56 14.97
CA LYS A 124 -22.42 5.62 14.10
C LYS A 124 -20.92 5.76 14.39
N PRO A 125 -20.04 5.49 13.42
CA PRO A 125 -18.63 5.80 13.59
C PRO A 125 -18.52 7.28 13.93
N ILE A 126 -17.68 7.61 14.92
CA ILE A 126 -17.37 9.00 15.26
C ILE A 126 -16.96 9.71 13.96
N SER A 127 -17.73 10.74 13.62
CA SER A 127 -17.41 11.70 12.57
C SER A 127 -16.07 12.32 12.92
N ARG A 128 -14.98 11.79 12.34
CA ARG A 128 -13.69 12.47 12.36
C ARG A 128 -13.78 13.56 11.30
N HIS A 129 -13.36 14.77 11.63
CA HIS A 129 -13.12 15.79 10.62
C HIS A 129 -12.12 15.22 9.61
N VAL A 130 -12.59 14.94 8.40
CA VAL A 130 -11.75 14.45 7.31
C VAL A 130 -11.16 15.69 6.67
N HIS A 131 -9.83 15.79 6.72
CA HIS A 131 -9.13 16.77 5.90
C HIS A 131 -9.15 16.29 4.46
N HIS A 132 -9.42 17.21 3.55
CA HIS A 132 -9.43 16.94 2.13
C HIS A 132 -8.14 17.46 1.50
N ILE A 133 -7.61 16.68 0.56
CA ILE A 133 -6.29 16.86 -0.03
C ILE A 133 -6.37 16.73 -1.55
N LYS A 134 -5.36 17.26 -2.23
CA LYS A 134 -5.23 17.09 -3.68
C LYS A 134 -4.65 15.73 -4.03
N ALA A 135 -5.23 15.08 -5.03
CA ALA A 135 -4.75 13.82 -5.57
C ALA A 135 -5.01 13.71 -7.07
N ILE A 136 -4.10 13.04 -7.77
CA ILE A 136 -4.25 12.73 -9.20
C ILE A 136 -4.71 11.28 -9.31
N THR A 137 -5.92 11.07 -9.81
CA THR A 137 -6.57 9.76 -9.81
C THR A 137 -7.11 9.39 -11.17
N CYS A 138 -7.03 8.10 -11.51
CA CYS A 138 -7.70 7.51 -12.65
C CYS A 138 -9.06 6.94 -12.22
N HIS A 139 -10.15 7.38 -12.87
CA HIS A 139 -11.52 6.96 -12.57
C HIS A 139 -12.04 5.85 -13.48
N HIS A 140 -11.52 5.80 -14.70
CA HIS A 140 -11.95 4.88 -15.74
C HIS A 140 -10.76 4.36 -16.53
N TYR A 141 -10.82 3.11 -16.97
CA TYR A 141 -9.76 2.52 -17.78
C TYR A 141 -9.86 2.88 -19.27
N TYR A 142 -9.96 4.17 -19.58
CA TYR A 142 -9.95 4.69 -20.94
C TYR A 142 -8.61 5.30 -21.32
N GLY A 143 -7.53 4.80 -20.71
CA GLY A 143 -6.20 5.37 -20.88
C GLY A 143 -6.08 6.71 -20.16
N ILE A 144 -5.22 7.59 -20.69
CA ILE A 144 -4.87 8.86 -20.04
C ILE A 144 -6.06 9.83 -19.89
N GLU A 145 -7.12 9.68 -20.69
CA GLU A 145 -8.35 10.47 -20.60
C GLU A 145 -9.15 10.20 -19.32
N GLY A 146 -8.91 9.04 -18.68
CA GLY A 146 -9.55 8.69 -17.42
C GLY A 146 -8.93 9.36 -16.19
N VAL A 147 -7.91 10.21 -16.36
CA VAL A 147 -7.14 10.82 -15.28
C VAL A 147 -7.65 12.22 -14.96
N LEU A 148 -7.92 12.47 -13.68
CA LEU A 148 -8.37 13.75 -13.18
C LEU A 148 -7.58 14.14 -11.92
N MET A 149 -7.40 15.45 -11.73
CA MET A 149 -6.93 16.01 -10.48
C MET A 149 -8.15 16.31 -9.61
N ILE A 150 -8.21 15.70 -8.43
CA ILE A 150 -9.27 15.88 -7.43
C ILE A 150 -8.72 16.76 -6.32
N ASP A 151 -9.41 17.86 -6.01
CA ASP A 151 -9.07 18.75 -4.89
C ASP A 151 -9.61 18.26 -3.53
N ASP A 152 -10.64 17.42 -3.54
CA ASP A 152 -11.41 17.00 -2.35
C ASP A 152 -11.17 15.53 -1.95
N PHE A 153 -9.95 15.01 -2.11
CA PHE A 153 -9.64 13.60 -1.81
C PHE A 153 -9.49 13.38 -0.30
N GLU A 154 -10.04 12.30 0.24
CA GLU A 154 -9.94 12.02 1.69
C GLU A 154 -8.48 11.80 2.10
N MET A 155 -7.99 12.57 3.08
CA MET A 155 -6.65 12.40 3.61
C MET A 155 -6.48 11.02 4.26
N PRO A 156 -5.44 10.26 3.90
CA PRO A 156 -5.19 8.97 4.51
C PRO A 156 -4.76 9.15 5.98
N THR A 157 -5.23 8.27 6.87
CA THR A 157 -4.87 8.25 8.29
C THR A 157 -4.18 6.93 8.66
N ILE A 158 -3.17 6.98 9.55
CA ILE A 158 -2.42 5.79 9.99
C ILE A 158 -3.39 4.76 10.58
N LYS A 159 -3.33 3.52 10.06
CA LYS A 159 -4.17 2.40 10.51
C LYS A 159 -3.37 1.33 11.22
N LYS A 160 -2.10 1.15 10.84
CA LYS A 160 -1.19 0.15 11.44
C LYS A 160 -0.08 0.85 12.21
N SER A 161 0.43 0.18 13.24
CA SER A 161 1.46 0.75 14.11
C SER A 161 2.82 0.92 13.43
N ASN A 162 3.09 0.25 12.30
CA ASN A 162 4.35 0.35 11.56
C ASN A 162 4.28 1.28 10.33
N GLU A 163 3.21 2.06 10.20
CA GLU A 163 2.98 2.97 9.08
C GLU A 163 3.53 4.37 9.36
N LEU A 164 3.93 5.05 8.29
CA LEU A 164 4.38 6.43 8.25
C LEU A 164 3.40 7.23 7.40
N LEU A 165 3.07 8.44 7.84
CA LEU A 165 2.36 9.43 7.04
C LEU A 165 3.38 10.43 6.49
N ILE A 166 3.44 10.52 5.17
CA ILE A 166 4.44 11.33 4.47
C ILE A 166 3.71 12.41 3.69
N GLN A 167 4.10 13.67 3.91
CA GLN A 167 3.74 14.78 3.04
C GLN A 167 4.61 14.71 1.78
N VAL A 168 3.96 14.45 0.65
CA VAL A 168 4.64 14.34 -0.65
C VAL A 168 5.01 15.74 -1.12
N LYS A 169 6.29 15.94 -1.47
CA LYS A 169 6.79 17.19 -2.07
C LYS A 169 6.93 17.06 -3.59
N ALA A 170 7.40 15.89 -4.04
CA ALA A 170 7.49 15.58 -5.46
C ALA A 170 7.20 14.09 -5.70
N ALA A 171 6.51 13.77 -6.80
CA ALA A 171 6.22 12.42 -7.25
C ALA A 171 6.59 12.27 -8.73
N SER A 172 7.13 11.12 -9.15
CA SER A 172 7.45 10.91 -10.56
C SER A 172 6.30 10.26 -11.33
N LEU A 173 6.17 10.66 -12.59
CA LEU A 173 5.24 10.08 -13.56
C LEU A 173 6.00 9.16 -14.50
N ASN A 174 5.57 7.90 -14.55
CA ASN A 174 6.23 6.85 -15.30
C ASN A 174 5.29 6.26 -16.36
N VAL A 175 5.87 5.60 -17.36
CA VAL A 175 5.11 4.90 -18.42
C VAL A 175 4.18 3.83 -17.85
N ILE A 176 4.51 3.24 -16.71
CA ILE A 176 3.63 2.28 -16.02
C ILE A 176 2.32 2.93 -15.58
N ASP A 177 2.30 4.22 -15.23
CA ASP A 177 1.10 4.92 -14.81
C ASP A 177 0.09 5.02 -15.95
N THR A 178 0.53 5.25 -17.19
CA THR A 178 -0.35 5.26 -18.37
C THR A 178 -0.91 3.85 -18.64
N LYS A 179 -0.11 2.80 -18.44
CA LYS A 179 -0.59 1.40 -18.52
C LYS A 179 -1.60 1.07 -17.43
N ILE A 180 -1.42 1.58 -16.21
CA ILE A 180 -2.40 1.44 -15.11
C ILE A 180 -3.73 2.08 -15.52
N CYS A 181 -3.70 3.25 -16.16
CA CYS A 181 -4.88 3.91 -16.72
C CYS A 181 -5.57 3.10 -17.83
N SER A 182 -4.87 2.13 -18.44
CA SER A 182 -5.44 1.17 -19.41
C SER A 182 -5.81 -0.17 -18.77
N GLY A 183 -5.82 -0.28 -17.45
CA GLY A 183 -6.25 -1.48 -16.72
C GLY A 183 -5.12 -2.47 -16.38
N TYR A 184 -3.86 -2.09 -16.54
CA TYR A 184 -2.73 -2.91 -16.10
C TYR A 184 -2.75 -3.13 -14.57
N SER A 185 -2.54 -4.36 -14.12
CA SER A 185 -2.51 -4.79 -12.71
C SER A 185 -3.88 -4.72 -12.00
N LYS A 186 -4.99 -4.58 -12.75
CA LYS A 186 -6.34 -4.41 -12.20
C LYS A 186 -6.78 -5.59 -11.32
N ILE A 187 -6.43 -6.82 -11.71
CA ILE A 187 -6.79 -8.00 -10.94
C ILE A 187 -5.97 -8.06 -9.65
N TYR A 188 -4.69 -7.70 -9.70
CA TYR A 188 -3.86 -7.63 -8.49
C TYR A 188 -4.33 -6.57 -7.52
N ARG A 189 -4.74 -5.39 -7.99
CA ARG A 189 -5.38 -4.36 -7.15
C ARG A 189 -6.57 -4.90 -6.38
N ARG A 190 -7.52 -5.53 -7.09
CA ARG A 190 -8.72 -6.12 -6.48
C ARG A 190 -8.42 -7.17 -5.41
N LEU A 191 -7.33 -7.93 -5.59
CA LEU A 191 -6.98 -9.06 -4.73
C LEU A 191 -6.14 -8.65 -3.52
N LEU A 192 -5.24 -7.68 -3.67
CA LEU A 192 -4.26 -7.30 -2.64
C LEU A 192 -4.66 -6.09 -1.82
N ASN A 193 -5.40 -5.15 -2.41
CA ASN A 193 -5.79 -3.94 -1.71
C ASN A 193 -6.97 -4.21 -0.78
N SER A 194 -6.91 -3.58 0.40
CA SER A 194 -7.94 -3.64 1.43
C SER A 194 -8.74 -2.33 1.45
N GLY A 195 -10.02 -2.40 1.80
CA GLY A 195 -10.90 -1.22 1.87
C GLY A 195 -12.06 -1.25 0.87
N LYS A 196 -12.86 -0.17 0.88
CA LYS A 196 -14.05 -0.01 0.01
C LYS A 196 -13.67 0.21 -1.46
N GLN A 197 -12.62 1.00 -1.71
CA GLN A 197 -12.10 1.28 -3.05
C GLN A 197 -10.88 0.40 -3.33
N LYS A 198 -11.12 -0.83 -3.80
CA LYS A 198 -10.03 -1.80 -4.09
C LYS A 198 -9.32 -1.54 -5.41
N GLU A 199 -9.92 -0.75 -6.30
CA GLU A 199 -9.48 -0.67 -7.70
C GLU A 199 -9.63 0.73 -8.32
N LEU A 200 -10.83 1.31 -8.34
CA LEU A 200 -11.11 2.63 -8.88
C LEU A 200 -11.90 3.46 -7.85
N PRO A 201 -11.71 4.79 -7.77
CA PRO A 201 -10.62 5.54 -8.42
C PRO A 201 -9.25 5.13 -7.86
N ILE A 202 -8.19 5.20 -8.69
CA ILE A 202 -6.81 4.88 -8.29
C ILE A 202 -5.91 6.10 -8.37
N THR A 203 -5.22 6.42 -7.27
CA THR A 203 -4.13 7.39 -7.24
C THR A 203 -2.93 6.91 -8.08
N LEU A 204 -2.45 7.77 -8.98
CA LEU A 204 -1.31 7.50 -9.85
C LEU A 204 0.04 7.79 -9.18
N GLY A 205 1.14 7.49 -9.87
CA GLY A 205 2.51 7.70 -9.41
C GLY A 205 3.04 6.49 -8.64
N ARG A 206 4.28 6.08 -8.93
CA ARG A 206 4.92 4.90 -8.31
C ARG A 206 6.06 5.23 -7.36
N ASP A 207 6.48 6.47 -7.28
CA ASP A 207 7.54 6.95 -6.41
C ASP A 207 7.34 8.40 -6.03
N CYS A 208 7.90 8.78 -4.89
CA CYS A 208 7.91 10.15 -4.42
C CYS A 208 9.07 10.42 -3.46
N ALA A 209 9.31 11.70 -3.23
CA ALA A 209 10.10 12.23 -2.14
C ALA A 209 9.25 13.22 -1.33
N GLY A 210 9.45 13.21 -0.01
CA GLY A 210 8.61 13.94 0.92
C GLY A 210 9.17 13.99 2.34
N VAL A 211 8.36 14.46 3.27
CA VAL A 211 8.72 14.61 4.69
C VAL A 211 7.74 13.84 5.55
N ILE A 212 8.24 13.10 6.53
CA ILE A 212 7.40 12.39 7.50
C ILE A 212 6.70 13.42 8.40
N ILE A 213 5.37 13.37 8.48
CA ILE A 213 4.57 14.26 9.33
C ILE A 213 3.90 13.55 10.50
N ASP A 214 3.73 12.23 10.43
CA ASP A 214 3.20 11.41 11.52
C ASP A 214 3.73 9.98 11.42
N ILE A 215 3.81 9.29 12.55
CA ILE A 215 4.38 7.94 12.67
C ILE A 215 3.50 7.02 13.53
N GLY A 216 3.42 5.75 13.14
CA GLY A 216 2.76 4.73 13.93
C GLY A 216 3.57 4.37 15.18
N GLN A 217 2.89 3.81 16.19
CA GLN A 217 3.45 3.51 17.52
C GLN A 217 4.63 2.51 17.53
N SER A 218 4.79 1.70 16.49
CA SER A 218 5.84 0.68 16.36
C SER A 218 6.94 1.06 15.38
N VAL A 219 6.93 2.29 14.88
CA VAL A 219 8.02 2.83 14.04
C VAL A 219 9.24 3.09 14.92
N VAL A 220 10.41 2.66 14.46
CA VAL A 220 11.67 2.80 15.23
C VAL A 220 12.78 3.45 14.41
N ASN A 221 12.73 3.36 13.08
CA ASN A 221 13.85 3.78 12.23
C ASN A 221 13.77 5.23 11.74
N PHE A 222 12.66 5.91 12.02
CA PHE A 222 12.32 7.21 11.46
C PHE A 222 11.64 8.10 12.49
N ASP A 223 11.91 9.39 12.39
CA ASP A 223 11.29 10.43 13.21
C ASP A 223 10.43 11.37 12.36
N ILE A 224 9.50 12.08 13.01
CA ILE A 224 8.76 13.17 12.35
C ILE A 224 9.75 14.25 11.92
N GLY A 225 9.62 14.71 10.67
CA GLY A 225 10.53 15.67 10.04
C GLY A 225 11.63 15.03 9.19
N ASP A 226 11.81 13.70 9.24
CA ASP A 226 12.77 13.02 8.36
C ASP A 226 12.35 13.18 6.89
N GLU A 227 13.33 13.54 6.05
CA GLU A 227 13.16 13.64 4.61
C GLU A 227 13.44 12.29 3.94
N VAL A 228 12.47 11.82 3.18
CA VAL A 228 12.43 10.44 2.69
C VAL A 228 12.01 10.35 1.25
N PHE A 229 12.32 9.22 0.63
CA PHE A 229 11.82 8.82 -0.67
C PHE A 229 11.43 7.33 -0.67
N LEU A 230 10.56 6.95 -1.60
CA LEU A 230 9.98 5.61 -1.63
C LEU A 230 9.46 5.24 -3.02
N ALA A 231 9.25 3.94 -3.23
CA ALA A 231 8.57 3.41 -4.39
C ALA A 231 7.45 2.43 -3.95
N VAL A 232 6.34 2.47 -4.68
CA VAL A 232 5.17 1.60 -4.48
C VAL A 232 4.91 0.74 -5.73
N PRO A 233 4.42 -0.49 -5.59
CA PRO A 233 4.14 -1.36 -6.74
C PRO A 233 2.89 -0.89 -7.52
N SER A 234 2.72 -1.33 -8.78
CA SER A 234 1.58 -0.96 -9.65
C SER A 234 0.19 -1.35 -9.13
N TRP A 235 0.14 -2.31 -8.20
CA TRP A 235 -1.08 -2.75 -7.56
C TRP A 235 -1.42 -1.98 -6.29
N ALA A 236 -0.49 -1.19 -5.73
CA ALA A 236 -0.79 -0.36 -4.56
C ALA A 236 -1.40 0.99 -4.97
N SER A 237 -1.96 1.72 -4.00
CA SER A 237 -2.28 3.14 -4.18
C SER A 237 -1.01 3.92 -4.50
N GLY A 238 -1.13 4.90 -5.40
CA GLY A 238 0.00 5.69 -5.87
C GLY A 238 0.42 6.85 -4.97
N THR A 239 1.48 7.52 -5.41
CA THR A 239 2.18 8.59 -4.71
C THR A 239 1.80 10.01 -5.14
N MET A 240 1.00 10.19 -6.19
CA MET A 240 0.53 11.51 -6.66
C MET A 240 -0.67 12.00 -5.86
N ALA A 241 -0.46 12.19 -4.56
CA ALA A 241 -1.37 12.89 -3.67
C ALA A 241 -0.52 13.69 -2.68
N GLU A 242 -1.08 14.73 -2.05
CA GLU A 242 -0.35 15.55 -1.07
C GLU A 242 0.17 14.73 0.13
N TYR A 243 -0.49 13.61 0.44
CA TYR A 243 -0.09 12.70 1.50
C TYR A 243 -0.21 11.24 1.09
N ILE A 244 0.73 10.42 1.57
CA ILE A 244 0.72 8.97 1.40
C ILE A 244 1.02 8.27 2.72
N ILE A 245 0.42 7.09 2.90
CA ILE A 245 0.72 6.17 3.99
C ILE A 245 1.42 4.93 3.46
N VAL A 246 2.55 4.60 4.06
CA VAL A 246 3.33 3.41 3.75
C VAL A 246 3.97 2.82 5.01
N PRO A 247 4.26 1.51 5.05
CA PRO A 247 5.03 0.93 6.15
C PRO A 247 6.48 1.42 6.15
N GLU A 248 7.10 1.57 7.32
CA GLU A 248 8.50 2.03 7.44
C GLU A 248 9.49 1.15 6.63
N THR A 249 9.15 -0.12 6.41
CA THR A 249 9.96 -1.08 5.64
C THR A 249 10.01 -0.80 4.14
N GLN A 250 9.27 0.19 3.62
CA GLN A 250 9.26 0.60 2.21
C GLN A 250 9.93 1.95 1.97
N VAL A 251 10.43 2.59 3.04
CA VAL A 251 10.91 3.96 3.01
C VAL A 251 12.42 3.98 3.22
N ALA A 252 13.09 4.90 2.54
CA ALA A 252 14.48 5.23 2.78
C ALA A 252 14.63 6.75 2.92
N ARG A 253 15.71 7.19 3.58
CA ARG A 253 16.08 8.61 3.58
C ARG A 253 16.51 9.01 2.18
N ARG A 254 16.10 10.21 1.75
CA ARG A 254 16.47 10.73 0.43
C ARG A 254 17.94 11.21 0.42
N PRO A 255 18.59 11.31 -0.75
CA PRO A 255 19.90 11.93 -0.87
C PRO A 255 19.83 13.40 -0.44
N LYS A 256 20.83 13.84 0.34
CA LYS A 256 20.93 15.24 0.79
C LYS A 256 21.53 16.14 -0.29
N SER A 257 22.27 15.56 -1.24
CA SER A 257 22.95 16.30 -2.32
C SER A 257 21.99 16.88 -3.36
N CYS A 258 20.75 16.39 -3.46
CA CYS A 258 19.78 16.82 -4.46
C CYS A 258 18.49 17.37 -3.83
N ASN A 259 17.65 18.01 -4.65
CA ASN A 259 16.34 18.53 -4.21
C ASN A 259 15.27 17.41 -4.20
N PHE A 260 14.03 17.73 -3.77
CA PHE A 260 12.94 16.76 -3.74
C PHE A 260 12.55 16.24 -5.14
N GLU A 261 12.60 17.09 -6.17
CA GLU A 261 12.25 16.71 -7.54
C GLU A 261 13.20 15.66 -8.10
N ALA A 262 14.51 15.91 -7.95
CA ALA A 262 15.58 14.99 -8.29
C ALA A 262 15.54 13.72 -7.42
N SER A 263 15.27 13.85 -6.12
CA SER A 263 15.10 12.69 -5.25
C SER A 263 13.94 11.80 -5.71
N ALA A 264 12.82 12.40 -6.11
CA ALA A 264 11.64 11.66 -6.54
C ALA A 264 11.84 10.92 -7.87
N SER A 265 12.85 11.26 -8.68
CA SER A 265 13.10 10.62 -9.98
C SER A 265 13.77 9.24 -9.89
N LEU A 266 14.31 8.89 -8.72
CA LEU A 266 15.15 7.71 -8.49
C LEU A 266 14.41 6.45 -8.04
N PRO A 267 13.43 6.46 -7.10
CA PRO A 267 13.09 5.27 -6.35
C PRO A 267 12.55 4.12 -7.21
N TYR A 268 11.56 4.39 -8.06
CA TYR A 268 10.92 3.34 -8.85
C TYR A 268 11.84 2.89 -9.99
N ASN A 269 12.32 3.85 -10.79
CA ASN A 269 13.17 3.59 -11.95
C ASN A 269 14.53 3.00 -11.55
N GLY A 270 15.10 3.46 -10.44
CA GLY A 270 16.35 2.96 -9.89
C GLY A 270 16.21 1.55 -9.33
N CYS A 271 15.10 1.21 -8.66
CA CYS A 271 14.85 -0.18 -8.25
C CYS A 271 14.74 -1.11 -9.47
N LEU A 272 14.09 -0.68 -10.55
CA LEU A 272 13.99 -1.47 -11.78
C LEU A 272 15.34 -1.62 -12.49
N ALA A 273 16.14 -0.55 -12.55
CA ALA A 273 17.51 -0.59 -13.08
C ALA A 273 18.39 -1.56 -12.26
N TRP A 274 18.36 -1.45 -10.94
CA TRP A 274 19.15 -2.29 -10.03
C TRP A 274 18.73 -3.76 -10.12
N ASP A 275 17.43 -4.04 -10.16
CA ASP A 275 16.90 -5.40 -10.32
C ASP A 275 17.29 -6.00 -11.68
N ALA A 276 17.17 -5.22 -12.75
CA ALA A 276 17.57 -5.64 -14.10
C ALA A 276 19.05 -6.00 -14.15
N LEU A 277 19.89 -5.16 -13.53
CA LEU A 277 21.33 -5.32 -13.52
C LEU A 277 21.77 -6.50 -12.64
N VAL A 278 21.36 -6.55 -11.37
CA VAL A 278 21.87 -7.53 -10.40
C VAL A 278 21.19 -8.90 -10.51
N ASN A 279 19.87 -8.94 -10.69
CA ASN A 279 19.11 -10.19 -10.56
C ASN A 279 18.82 -10.86 -11.91
N ARG A 280 18.84 -10.09 -13.01
CA ARG A 280 18.39 -10.57 -14.32
C ARG A 280 19.49 -10.58 -15.39
N SER A 281 20.58 -9.85 -15.17
CA SER A 281 21.71 -9.81 -16.11
C SER A 281 22.88 -10.67 -15.63
N VAL A 282 23.82 -10.94 -16.54
CA VAL A 282 25.10 -11.59 -16.19
C VAL A 282 26.11 -10.62 -15.58
N ILE A 283 25.84 -9.32 -15.63
CA ILE A 283 26.73 -8.28 -15.10
C ILE A 283 26.63 -8.27 -13.57
N LYS A 284 27.78 -8.19 -12.93
CA LYS A 284 27.91 -7.98 -11.49
C LYS A 284 28.92 -6.88 -11.23
N GLU A 285 28.87 -6.30 -10.04
CA GLU A 285 29.88 -5.38 -9.55
C GLU A 285 31.28 -6.02 -9.68
N GLY A 286 32.21 -5.31 -10.32
CA GLY A 286 33.56 -5.78 -10.59
C GLY A 286 33.73 -6.73 -11.80
N ASN A 287 32.64 -7.25 -12.38
CA ASN A 287 32.66 -8.08 -13.59
C ASN A 287 32.07 -7.39 -14.82
N ALA A 288 31.83 -6.07 -14.76
CA ALA A 288 31.16 -5.37 -15.84
C ALA A 288 32.05 -5.04 -17.05
N LYS A 289 33.32 -5.47 -17.09
CA LYS A 289 34.34 -5.14 -18.13
C LYS A 289 33.95 -5.47 -19.59
N GLY A 290 32.77 -6.03 -19.83
CA GLY A 290 32.23 -6.34 -21.14
C GLY A 290 31.52 -5.16 -21.82
N ASN A 291 31.08 -5.41 -23.04
CA ASN A 291 30.31 -4.47 -23.85
C ASN A 291 28.83 -4.58 -23.52
N VAL A 292 28.21 -3.48 -23.10
CA VAL A 292 26.83 -3.44 -22.65
C VAL A 292 26.03 -2.47 -23.50
N LEU A 293 25.00 -2.98 -24.17
CA LEU A 293 24.07 -2.15 -24.93
C LEU A 293 22.88 -1.76 -24.06
N ILE A 294 22.62 -0.45 -23.96
CA ILE A 294 21.40 0.09 -23.36
C ILE A 294 20.53 0.67 -24.46
N PHE A 295 19.51 -0.08 -24.85
CA PHE A 295 18.52 0.35 -25.84
C PHE A 295 17.44 1.18 -25.16
N GLY A 296 17.36 2.47 -25.50
CA GLY A 296 16.53 3.46 -24.82
C GLY A 296 17.25 4.23 -23.72
N GLY A 297 18.49 4.66 -23.95
CA GLY A 297 19.30 5.37 -22.96
C GLY A 297 18.65 6.63 -22.37
N ASN A 298 17.81 7.31 -23.16
CA ASN A 298 17.08 8.50 -22.74
C ASN A 298 15.93 8.23 -21.77
N THR A 299 15.54 6.98 -21.54
CA THR A 299 14.53 6.67 -20.53
C THR A 299 15.09 6.87 -19.11
N PRO A 300 14.24 7.14 -18.10
CA PRO A 300 14.68 7.22 -16.70
C PRO A 300 15.51 6.02 -16.24
N ILE A 301 15.08 4.81 -16.64
CA ILE A 301 15.76 3.56 -16.29
C ILE A 301 17.09 3.46 -17.04
N GLY A 302 17.13 3.82 -18.32
CA GLY A 302 18.33 3.83 -19.14
C GLY A 302 19.41 4.79 -18.60
N CYS A 303 19.02 5.99 -18.19
CA CYS A 303 19.91 6.98 -17.58
C CYS A 303 20.59 6.46 -16.32
N ILE A 304 19.87 5.70 -15.48
CA ILE A 304 20.42 5.10 -14.26
C ILE A 304 21.29 3.88 -14.60
N LEU A 305 20.81 2.98 -15.47
CA LEU A 305 21.55 1.77 -15.87
C LEU A 305 22.92 2.09 -16.45
N MET A 306 23.01 3.10 -17.32
CA MET A 306 24.26 3.54 -17.94
C MET A 306 25.29 3.91 -16.89
N GLN A 307 24.91 4.78 -15.95
CA GLN A 307 25.81 5.22 -14.89
C GLN A 307 26.24 4.06 -13.99
N LEU A 308 25.32 3.16 -13.62
CA LEU A 308 25.65 1.97 -12.82
C LEU A 308 26.63 1.04 -13.54
N VAL A 309 26.43 0.77 -14.84
CA VAL A 309 27.34 -0.08 -15.62
C VAL A 309 28.71 0.58 -15.75
N LYS A 310 28.78 1.90 -15.98
CA LYS A 310 30.04 2.65 -16.01
C LYS A 310 30.76 2.59 -14.66
N LEU A 311 30.06 2.79 -13.55
CA LEU A 311 30.63 2.68 -12.21
C LEU A 311 31.22 1.31 -11.92
N TRP A 312 30.65 0.24 -12.49
CA TRP A 312 31.17 -1.11 -12.35
C TRP A 312 32.28 -1.48 -13.33
N GLY A 313 32.72 -0.51 -14.16
CA GLY A 313 33.85 -0.65 -15.08
C GLY A 313 33.48 -1.20 -16.45
N GLY A 314 32.20 -1.15 -16.85
CA GLY A 314 31.77 -1.61 -18.16
C GLY A 314 31.89 -0.58 -19.28
N TYR A 315 31.93 -1.10 -20.51
CA TYR A 315 31.87 -0.30 -21.72
C TYR A 315 30.41 -0.15 -22.14
N VAL A 316 29.88 1.07 -22.10
CA VAL A 316 28.47 1.34 -22.35
C VAL A 316 28.28 1.88 -23.75
N VAL A 317 27.57 1.09 -24.55
CA VAL A 317 26.98 1.52 -25.80
C VAL A 317 25.51 1.84 -25.53
N THR A 318 25.03 2.99 -25.96
CA THR A 318 23.61 3.33 -25.82
C THR A 318 22.97 3.66 -27.15
N ALA A 319 21.75 3.17 -27.35
CA ALA A 319 20.92 3.53 -28.48
C ALA A 319 19.89 4.56 -28.02
N CYS A 320 19.91 5.76 -28.62
CA CYS A 320 19.01 6.86 -28.30
C CYS A 320 18.73 7.74 -29.53
N ARG A 321 17.80 8.68 -29.39
CA ARG A 321 17.55 9.71 -30.42
C ARG A 321 18.60 10.81 -30.38
N THR A 322 18.72 11.55 -31.47
CA THR A 322 19.74 12.61 -31.66
C THR A 322 19.71 13.70 -30.58
N ASN A 323 18.51 14.08 -30.09
CA ASN A 323 18.36 15.10 -29.06
C ASN A 323 18.94 14.67 -27.69
N ALA A 324 19.01 13.37 -27.41
CA ALA A 324 19.52 12.84 -26.15
C ALA A 324 21.05 12.66 -26.13
N VAL A 325 21.72 12.76 -27.28
CA VAL A 325 23.17 12.53 -27.41
C VAL A 325 24.01 13.34 -26.41
N PRO A 326 23.78 14.66 -26.20
CA PRO A 326 24.58 15.43 -25.24
C PRO A 326 24.42 14.91 -23.81
N VAL A 327 23.20 14.54 -23.42
CA VAL A 327 22.90 14.00 -22.09
C VAL A 327 23.56 12.63 -21.93
N MET A 328 23.45 11.74 -22.93
CA MET A 328 24.06 10.41 -22.86
C MET A 328 25.59 10.47 -22.71
N LYS A 329 26.25 11.39 -23.41
CA LYS A 329 27.70 11.62 -23.24
C LYS A 329 28.04 12.11 -21.83
N ALA A 330 27.25 13.04 -21.29
CA ALA A 330 27.47 13.58 -19.95
C ALA A 330 27.31 12.50 -18.86
N LEU A 331 26.42 11.54 -19.07
CA LEU A 331 26.19 10.40 -18.17
C LEU A 331 27.19 9.25 -18.34
N GLY A 332 28.11 9.36 -19.30
CA GLY A 332 29.23 8.44 -19.47
C GLY A 332 29.06 7.38 -20.56
N ALA A 333 28.18 7.55 -21.55
CA ALA A 333 28.18 6.68 -22.72
C ALA A 333 29.53 6.73 -23.46
N ASP A 334 30.13 5.56 -23.73
CA ASP A 334 31.35 5.47 -24.54
C ASP A 334 31.03 5.59 -26.03
N GLU A 335 29.94 4.95 -26.44
CA GLU A 335 29.47 4.91 -27.82
C GLU A 335 27.96 5.11 -27.87
N ILE A 336 27.50 5.82 -28.90
CA ILE A 336 26.10 6.20 -29.06
C ILE A 336 25.63 5.83 -30.46
N ILE A 337 24.58 5.01 -30.51
CA ILE A 337 23.88 4.57 -31.71
C ILE A 337 22.64 5.46 -31.86
N ILE A 338 22.48 6.08 -33.02
CA ILE A 338 21.38 7.01 -33.26
C ILE A 338 20.20 6.23 -33.83
N ILE A 339 19.15 6.05 -33.02
CA ILE A 339 17.95 5.32 -33.44
C ILE A 339 17.18 6.17 -34.46
N ASN A 340 17.39 5.87 -35.74
CA ASN A 340 16.52 6.28 -36.84
C ASN A 340 15.65 5.07 -37.24
N GLU A 341 14.34 5.26 -37.42
CA GLU A 341 13.35 4.19 -37.63
C GLU A 341 13.67 3.23 -38.81
N ILE A 342 14.57 3.61 -39.71
CA ILE A 342 14.80 2.93 -40.99
C ILE A 342 16.02 1.98 -40.95
N ASP A 343 16.99 2.13 -40.03
CA ASP A 343 18.31 1.48 -40.18
C ASP A 343 18.97 0.92 -38.90
N VAL A 344 18.25 0.81 -37.76
CA VAL A 344 18.82 0.33 -36.48
C VAL A 344 19.53 -1.03 -36.59
N GLU A 345 19.00 -1.99 -37.36
CA GLU A 345 19.63 -3.31 -37.55
C GLU A 345 20.96 -3.20 -38.31
N LYS A 346 21.09 -2.28 -39.27
CA LYS A 346 22.36 -2.04 -39.98
C LYS A 346 23.39 -1.40 -39.08
N GLU A 347 22.97 -0.42 -38.26
CA GLU A 347 23.87 0.19 -37.29
C GLU A 347 24.39 -0.85 -36.29
N LEU A 348 23.50 -1.66 -35.70
CA LEU A 348 23.90 -2.73 -34.77
C LEU A 348 24.84 -3.78 -35.39
N GLN A 349 24.80 -4.00 -36.70
CA GLN A 349 25.73 -4.90 -37.40
C GLN A 349 27.14 -4.34 -37.54
N MET A 350 27.32 -3.02 -37.43
CA MET A 350 28.63 -2.37 -37.50
C MET A 350 29.39 -2.43 -36.17
N HIS A 351 28.73 -2.82 -35.07
CA HIS A 351 29.33 -2.92 -33.74
C HIS A 351 29.60 -4.37 -33.34
N ASP A 352 30.51 -4.52 -32.38
CA ASP A 352 30.79 -5.80 -31.74
C ASP A 352 29.57 -6.35 -30.99
N LYS A 353 29.61 -7.65 -30.72
CA LYS A 353 28.58 -8.30 -29.90
C LYS A 353 28.66 -7.86 -28.44
N TYR A 354 27.52 -7.93 -27.76
CA TYR A 354 27.36 -7.46 -26.39
C TYR A 354 27.28 -8.61 -25.39
N ASP A 355 27.83 -8.39 -24.19
CA ASP A 355 27.70 -9.28 -23.03
C ASP A 355 26.32 -9.15 -22.38
N ALA A 356 25.74 -7.95 -22.39
CA ALA A 356 24.37 -7.75 -21.99
C ALA A 356 23.70 -6.67 -22.82
N ILE A 357 22.40 -6.87 -23.05
CA ILE A 357 21.54 -5.89 -23.71
C ILE A 357 20.37 -5.59 -22.77
N PHE A 358 20.22 -4.33 -22.41
CA PHE A 358 19.09 -3.82 -21.65
C PHE A 358 18.11 -3.12 -22.59
N TYR A 359 16.87 -3.59 -22.61
CA TYR A 359 15.80 -2.97 -23.37
C TYR A 359 14.88 -2.19 -22.44
N THR A 360 14.91 -0.86 -22.58
CA THR A 360 14.18 0.07 -21.70
C THR A 360 13.15 0.90 -22.45
N ASP A 361 13.25 0.97 -23.79
CA ASP A 361 12.32 1.72 -24.63
C ASP A 361 10.93 1.06 -24.63
N ASN A 362 9.88 1.87 -24.54
CA ASN A 362 8.49 1.39 -24.54
C ASN A 362 7.94 1.23 -25.97
N GLN A 363 8.70 1.58 -27.00
CA GLN A 363 8.31 1.33 -28.39
C GLN A 363 8.31 -0.17 -28.72
N PRO A 364 7.51 -0.63 -29.69
CA PRO A 364 7.54 -2.02 -30.13
C PRO A 364 8.81 -2.27 -30.96
N PHE A 365 9.76 -3.01 -30.41
CA PHE A 365 10.95 -3.47 -31.13
C PHE A 365 11.00 -5.00 -31.19
N GLN A 366 11.55 -5.54 -32.28
CA GLN A 366 11.68 -6.99 -32.44
C GLN A 366 12.84 -7.51 -31.58
N GLU A 367 12.52 -8.13 -30.45
CA GLU A 367 13.48 -8.72 -29.50
C GLU A 367 14.50 -9.65 -30.18
N HIS A 368 14.07 -10.39 -31.22
CA HIS A 368 14.97 -11.30 -31.94
C HIS A 368 16.16 -10.58 -32.59
N ILE A 369 15.98 -9.34 -33.06
CA ILE A 369 17.05 -8.55 -33.67
C ILE A 369 18.14 -8.29 -32.61
N LEU A 370 17.77 -7.77 -31.44
CA LEU A 370 18.73 -7.52 -30.36
C LEU A 370 19.44 -8.80 -29.91
N LYS A 371 18.70 -9.90 -29.78
CA LYS A 371 19.27 -11.19 -29.36
C LYS A 371 20.32 -11.75 -30.32
N LYS A 372 20.30 -11.41 -31.62
CA LYS A 372 21.35 -11.82 -32.57
C LYS A 372 22.71 -11.19 -32.26
N HIS A 373 22.72 -10.02 -31.63
CA HIS A 373 23.92 -9.27 -31.27
C HIS A 373 24.47 -9.62 -29.89
N LEU A 374 23.91 -10.63 -29.21
CA LEU A 374 24.46 -11.15 -27.96
C LEU A 374 25.61 -12.13 -28.20
N LEU A 375 26.57 -12.13 -27.27
CA LEU A 375 27.56 -13.19 -27.13
C LEU A 375 26.90 -14.51 -26.67
N PRO A 376 27.53 -15.69 -26.89
CA PRO A 376 26.97 -17.01 -26.55
C PRO A 376 26.56 -17.22 -25.08
N TYR A 377 27.02 -16.35 -24.17
CA TYR A 377 26.64 -16.34 -22.75
C TYR A 377 26.07 -14.99 -22.29
N GLY A 378 25.71 -14.12 -23.24
CA GLY A 378 25.20 -12.81 -22.94
C GLY A 378 23.74 -12.82 -22.48
N SER A 379 23.34 -11.81 -21.71
CA SER A 379 21.96 -11.69 -21.20
C SER A 379 21.17 -10.59 -21.90
N TYR A 380 19.96 -10.90 -22.34
CA TYR A 380 18.96 -9.90 -22.73
C TYR A 380 17.99 -9.65 -21.56
N VAL A 381 17.83 -8.39 -21.16
CA VAL A 381 16.93 -7.99 -20.07
C VAL A 381 16.02 -6.85 -20.51
N SER A 382 14.71 -7.10 -20.55
CA SER A 382 13.71 -6.04 -20.78
C SER A 382 13.15 -5.52 -19.46
N THR A 383 13.12 -4.20 -19.28
CA THR A 383 12.48 -3.52 -18.15
C THR A 383 11.06 -3.05 -18.46
N VAL A 384 10.61 -3.24 -19.69
CA VAL A 384 9.25 -2.89 -20.11
C VAL A 384 8.23 -3.77 -19.36
N PRO A 385 7.13 -3.18 -18.85
CA PRO A 385 6.08 -3.95 -18.17
C PRO A 385 5.53 -5.07 -19.05
N GLU A 386 5.69 -6.32 -18.60
CA GLU A 386 5.17 -7.50 -19.27
C GLU A 386 3.64 -7.52 -19.26
N ARG A 387 3.02 -8.10 -20.29
CA ARG A 387 1.57 -8.29 -20.30
C ARG A 387 1.16 -9.26 -19.19
N LEU A 388 0.43 -8.75 -18.20
CA LEU A 388 -0.09 -9.57 -17.11
C LEU A 388 -1.25 -10.43 -17.61
N THR A 389 -1.01 -11.73 -17.76
CA THR A 389 -2.03 -12.70 -18.17
C THR A 389 -3.24 -12.68 -17.24
N SER A 390 -3.04 -12.38 -15.95
CA SER A 390 -4.09 -12.22 -14.95
C SER A 390 -5.17 -11.23 -15.36
N ASP A 391 -4.82 -10.14 -16.04
CA ASP A 391 -5.77 -9.07 -16.41
C ASP A 391 -6.64 -9.44 -17.63
N SER A 392 -6.22 -10.47 -18.37
CA SER A 392 -6.94 -11.05 -19.50
C SER A 392 -7.71 -12.33 -19.17
N LEU A 393 -7.62 -12.83 -17.93
CA LEU A 393 -8.38 -14.01 -17.54
C LEU A 393 -9.87 -13.67 -17.47
N GLY A 394 -10.69 -14.43 -18.19
CA GLY A 394 -12.14 -14.36 -18.08
C GLY A 394 -12.63 -14.76 -16.68
N PHE A 395 -13.93 -14.62 -16.40
CA PHE A 395 -14.49 -14.79 -15.06
C PHE A 395 -14.13 -16.13 -14.39
N ILE A 396 -14.21 -17.26 -15.11
CA ILE A 396 -13.96 -18.59 -14.58
C ILE A 396 -12.48 -18.76 -14.20
N CYS A 397 -11.56 -18.61 -15.17
CA CYS A 397 -10.13 -18.73 -14.92
C CYS A 397 -9.61 -17.68 -13.93
N GLY A 398 -10.18 -16.47 -13.96
CA GLY A 398 -9.87 -15.40 -13.02
C GLY A 398 -10.28 -15.73 -11.59
N SER A 399 -11.43 -16.40 -11.40
CA SER A 399 -11.89 -16.85 -10.08
C SER A 399 -11.00 -17.95 -9.50
N ILE A 400 -10.58 -18.91 -10.32
CA ILE A 400 -9.61 -19.94 -9.93
C ILE A 400 -8.28 -19.28 -9.53
N PHE A 401 -7.77 -18.39 -10.37
CA PHE A 401 -6.55 -17.64 -10.10
C PHE A 401 -6.64 -16.84 -8.80
N ALA A 402 -7.75 -16.14 -8.56
CA ALA A 402 -8.00 -15.42 -7.32
C ALA A 402 -8.00 -16.34 -6.09
N GLY A 403 -8.58 -17.54 -6.22
CA GLY A 403 -8.53 -18.58 -5.19
C GLY A 403 -7.08 -18.99 -4.86
N CYS A 404 -6.27 -19.28 -5.89
CA CYS A 404 -4.86 -19.62 -5.71
C CYS A 404 -4.06 -18.51 -5.04
N VAL A 405 -4.28 -17.24 -5.44
CA VAL A 405 -3.64 -16.09 -4.81
C VAL A 405 -4.01 -15.99 -3.33
N ARG A 406 -5.29 -16.14 -2.97
CA ARG A 406 -5.74 -16.11 -1.57
C ARG A 406 -5.15 -17.22 -0.73
N ILE A 407 -5.08 -18.44 -1.25
CA ILE A 407 -4.43 -19.57 -0.56
C ILE A 407 -2.96 -19.23 -0.31
N LYS A 408 -2.25 -18.71 -1.32
CA LYS A 408 -0.84 -18.33 -1.16
C LYS A 408 -0.64 -17.23 -0.13
N LEU A 409 -1.50 -16.20 -0.12
CA LEU A 409 -1.45 -15.11 0.87
C LEU A 409 -1.72 -15.63 2.29
N LEU A 410 -2.66 -16.56 2.45
CA LEU A 410 -2.96 -17.19 3.73
C LEU A 410 -1.76 -18.03 4.23
N VAL A 411 -1.14 -18.80 3.34
CA VAL A 411 0.09 -19.55 3.66
C VAL A 411 1.20 -18.58 4.07
N GLN A 412 1.44 -17.52 3.31
CA GLN A 412 2.46 -16.51 3.65
C GLN A 412 2.20 -15.85 5.02
N TYR A 413 0.94 -15.53 5.31
CA TYR A 413 0.54 -14.99 6.60
C TYR A 413 0.85 -15.95 7.75
N ILE A 414 0.55 -17.25 7.59
CA ILE A 414 0.85 -18.29 8.60
C ILE A 414 2.36 -18.38 8.88
N PHE A 415 3.19 -18.18 7.85
CA PHE A 415 4.66 -18.23 7.97
C PHE A 415 5.31 -16.85 8.25
N GLY A 416 4.52 -15.79 8.48
CA GLY A 416 5.03 -14.45 8.80
C GLY A 416 5.70 -13.70 7.64
N PHE A 417 5.44 -14.07 6.38
CA PHE A 417 5.98 -13.35 5.22
C PHE A 417 5.15 -12.10 4.88
N ASN A 418 5.83 -11.01 4.58
CA ASN A 418 5.20 -9.73 4.21
C ASN A 418 4.54 -9.78 2.82
N MET A 419 3.23 -9.52 2.77
CA MET A 419 2.44 -9.46 1.52
C MET A 419 2.96 -8.43 0.50
N HIS A 420 3.67 -7.40 0.97
CA HIS A 420 4.17 -6.30 0.14
C HIS A 420 5.30 -6.69 -0.83
N GLN A 421 5.94 -7.85 -0.63
CA GLN A 421 7.00 -8.35 -1.53
C GLN A 421 6.45 -9.10 -2.75
N TRP A 422 5.16 -8.99 -3.06
CA TRP A 422 4.59 -9.79 -4.14
C TRP A 422 4.87 -9.21 -5.54
N LYS A 423 5.40 -10.08 -6.41
CA LYS A 423 5.75 -9.79 -7.81
C LYS A 423 6.61 -8.53 -7.97
N GLU A 424 6.04 -7.47 -8.52
CA GLU A 424 6.73 -6.20 -8.72
C GLU A 424 7.23 -5.60 -7.40
N GLY A 425 6.51 -5.82 -6.30
CA GLY A 425 6.96 -5.43 -4.96
C GLY A 425 8.27 -6.09 -4.53
N ALA A 426 8.63 -7.27 -5.07
CA ALA A 426 9.93 -7.89 -4.79
C ALA A 426 11.10 -7.14 -5.43
N LYS A 427 10.83 -6.35 -6.49
CA LYS A 427 11.83 -5.52 -7.17
C LYS A 427 12.08 -4.22 -6.42
N LEU A 428 11.09 -3.74 -5.67
CA LEU A 428 11.14 -2.49 -4.91
C LEU A 428 11.73 -2.74 -3.52
N LYS A 429 13.06 -2.90 -3.45
CA LYS A 429 13.76 -3.14 -2.19
C LYS A 429 14.34 -1.84 -1.64
N VAL A 430 14.12 -1.60 -0.35
CA VAL A 430 14.74 -0.47 0.37
C VAL A 430 16.27 -0.51 0.35
N ALA A 431 16.87 -1.69 0.26
CA ALA A 431 18.31 -1.82 0.09
C ALA A 431 18.83 -1.15 -1.19
N TYR A 432 18.06 -1.22 -2.29
CA TYR A 432 18.42 -0.55 -3.54
C TYR A 432 18.28 0.96 -3.40
N LEU A 433 17.23 1.44 -2.72
CA LEU A 433 17.06 2.86 -2.44
C LEU A 433 18.22 3.43 -1.62
N ARG A 434 18.68 2.71 -0.60
CA ARG A 434 19.85 3.12 0.21
C ARG A 434 21.12 3.21 -0.64
N ALA A 435 21.38 2.21 -1.46
CA ALA A 435 22.55 2.22 -2.34
C ALA A 435 22.49 3.38 -3.35
N LEU A 436 21.33 3.63 -3.96
CA LEU A 436 21.13 4.77 -4.86
C LEU A 436 21.33 6.10 -4.13
N CYS A 437 20.86 6.21 -2.88
CA CYS A 437 21.09 7.38 -2.03
C CYS A 437 22.60 7.64 -1.83
N GLU A 438 23.33 6.60 -1.41
CA GLU A 438 24.77 6.67 -1.17
C GLU A 438 25.54 7.08 -2.44
N LEU A 439 25.22 6.48 -3.59
CA LEU A 439 25.85 6.82 -4.87
C LEU A 439 25.55 8.27 -5.30
N THR A 440 24.33 8.76 -5.02
CA THR A 440 23.93 10.13 -5.36
C THR A 440 24.61 11.15 -4.45
N ASP A 441 24.70 10.87 -3.14
CA ASP A 441 25.42 11.73 -2.19
C ASP A 441 26.94 11.72 -2.46
N ALA A 442 27.48 10.61 -2.97
CA ALA A 442 28.88 10.50 -3.40
C ALA A 442 29.17 11.15 -4.78
N ASN A 443 28.18 11.78 -5.43
CA ASN A 443 28.26 12.33 -6.80
C ASN A 443 28.67 11.30 -7.87
N GLN A 444 28.44 10.02 -7.62
CA GLN A 444 28.69 8.93 -8.57
C GLN A 444 27.47 8.66 -9.47
N LEU A 445 26.27 9.05 -9.02
CA LEU A 445 25.02 8.94 -9.76
C LEU A 445 24.35 10.32 -9.86
N GLN A 446 24.10 10.77 -11.09
CA GLN A 446 23.37 11.99 -11.40
C GLN A 446 21.90 11.69 -11.72
N THR A 447 21.01 12.52 -11.17
CA THR A 447 19.57 12.49 -11.44
C THR A 447 19.25 13.23 -12.73
N VAL A 448 18.38 12.66 -13.58
CA VAL A 448 17.95 13.30 -14.84
C VAL A 448 16.46 13.60 -14.75
N VAL A 449 16.14 14.88 -14.56
CA VAL A 449 14.76 15.39 -14.57
C VAL A 449 14.58 16.21 -15.83
N ASP A 450 13.62 15.83 -16.67
CA ASP A 450 13.33 16.54 -17.92
C ASP A 450 12.46 17.77 -17.64
N ARG A 451 11.31 17.52 -16.99
CA ARG A 451 10.29 18.53 -16.75
C ARG A 451 9.59 18.33 -15.42
N VAL A 452 9.27 19.45 -14.80
CA VAL A 452 8.48 19.53 -13.58
C VAL A 452 7.14 20.19 -13.92
N TYR A 453 6.05 19.54 -13.50
CA TYR A 453 4.70 20.03 -13.68
C TYR A 453 4.01 20.20 -12.34
N ALA A 454 3.08 21.15 -12.28
CA ALA A 454 2.14 21.26 -11.19
C ALA A 454 0.96 20.28 -11.39
N PRO A 455 0.21 19.90 -10.34
CA PRO A 455 -0.81 18.85 -10.41
C PRO A 455 -1.95 19.17 -11.40
N TYR A 456 -2.29 20.45 -11.56
CA TYR A 456 -3.31 20.90 -12.51
C TYR A 456 -2.91 20.75 -13.99
N ASN A 457 -1.62 20.53 -14.28
CA ASN A 457 -1.11 20.32 -15.64
C ASN A 457 -0.90 18.83 -15.96
N ILE A 458 -1.59 17.91 -15.28
CA ILE A 458 -1.39 16.46 -15.41
C ILE A 458 -1.53 15.96 -16.85
N GLU A 459 -2.46 16.49 -17.64
CA GLU A 459 -2.64 16.10 -19.04
C GLU A 459 -1.37 16.32 -19.86
N ARG A 460 -0.72 17.48 -19.69
CA ARG A 460 0.55 17.80 -20.36
C ARG A 460 1.68 16.91 -19.88
N ALA A 461 1.70 16.58 -18.59
CA ALA A 461 2.69 15.66 -18.03
C ALA A 461 2.53 14.24 -18.60
N LEU A 462 1.30 13.74 -18.75
CA LEU A 462 1.01 12.43 -19.33
C LEU A 462 1.42 12.37 -20.81
N LEU A 463 1.13 13.42 -21.58
CA LEU A 463 1.58 13.52 -22.97
C LEU A 463 3.11 13.57 -23.07
N HIS A 464 3.77 14.27 -22.16
CA HIS A 464 5.23 14.35 -22.11
C HIS A 464 5.89 12.98 -21.85
N VAL A 465 5.34 12.19 -20.92
CA VAL A 465 5.85 10.83 -20.63
C VAL A 465 5.69 9.87 -21.81
N LEU A 466 4.70 10.10 -22.66
CA LEU A 466 4.49 9.32 -23.88
C LEU A 466 5.32 9.84 -25.08
N ASP A 467 5.86 11.05 -24.99
CA ASP A 467 6.73 11.60 -26.02
C ASP A 467 8.06 10.84 -26.01
N ALA A 468 8.37 10.20 -27.13
CA ALA A 468 9.60 9.45 -27.29
C ALA A 468 10.85 10.36 -27.40
N ASN A 469 10.68 11.68 -27.47
CA ASN A 469 11.77 12.65 -27.34
C ASN A 469 12.08 13.06 -25.89
N SER A 470 11.28 12.64 -24.91
CA SER A 470 11.56 12.91 -23.49
C SER A 470 12.89 12.27 -23.05
N ILE A 471 13.59 12.95 -22.12
CA ILE A 471 14.90 12.55 -21.62
C ILE A 471 14.90 12.55 -20.10
N GLY A 472 14.84 11.37 -19.49
CA GLY A 472 14.79 11.21 -18.04
C GLY A 472 13.36 11.33 -17.50
N SER A 473 13.25 11.75 -16.24
CA SER A 473 12.00 11.65 -15.47
C SER A 473 11.12 12.89 -15.61
N THR A 474 9.81 12.66 -15.63
CA THR A 474 8.78 13.70 -15.51
C THR A 474 8.27 13.75 -14.07
N ILE A 475 8.27 14.93 -13.46
CA ILE A 475 7.95 15.11 -12.04
C ILE A 475 6.68 15.95 -11.86
N ILE A 476 5.85 15.56 -10.90
CA ILE A 476 4.75 16.37 -10.36
C ILE A 476 5.16 16.90 -8.99
N THR A 477 5.02 18.20 -8.76
CA THR A 477 5.30 18.83 -7.46
C THR A 477 4.02 19.20 -6.73
N PHE A 478 4.00 18.95 -5.43
CA PHE A 478 2.94 19.38 -4.52
C PHE A 478 3.54 20.46 -3.61
N GLN A 479 2.96 21.66 -3.64
CA GLN A 479 3.49 22.83 -2.93
C GLN A 479 3.21 22.75 -1.42
#